data_AF-A0A1H0VD57-F1
#
_entry.id   AF-A0A1H0VD57-F1
#
_cell.length_a   1.000
_cell.length_b   1.000
_cell.length_c   1.000
_cell.angle_alpha   90.00
_cell.angle_beta   90.00
_cell.angle_gamma   90.00
#
_symmetry.space_group_name_H-M   'P 1'
#
loop_
_entity.id
_entity.type
_entity.pdbx_description
1 polymer ?
#
loop_
_entity_poly.entity_id
_entity_poly.type
_entity_poly.pdbx_seq_one_letter_code
_entity_poly.pdbx_strand_id
1 'polypeptide(L)'
;MIRLQRAGVIAALSLLVMAGSAVGAGPASAATPTCQPGAPQPTNQYPGTAVIATNFESGSITASGFNAPVTAGTGTADVSSAEQHSGRCSAYVHVTTDAGSLANFAAPLPAGSNEVYADGWFNVTKEGVAGNNVPMFRFFNGATRFVDVYRSNGGAGPLWLRVAAPDGTLGYTPMKVNVPLGTWHHLVMHVIPNGASSTIEVWFDGQLLYSSKQVATGFTAVTQMQLGAEHRRQAGDSYIDDVVIKAGKAGGQLPGTFNPTAPTRALDTRNSTPVGANSAVSFQVAGVNGIPAKVSAVVFNLTVTQPRSLGFITAYASGAARPNASNLNFSAGQTVPNLVTVPVGADGKVTLFNSSSGSSQLIADVTGYYVTGTPATAGSFKSLSPARLLDTRNSSAVGANSAVSFQVAGANGIPASVAAVVFNLTVTQAKSLGFVTAYASGAARPNASNLNFSAG
;
A
#
# COMPACT_ATOMS: atom_id res chain seq x y z
N MET A 1 47.76 -27.61 -37.88
CA MET A 1 46.54 -26.75 -37.95
C MET A 1 45.67 -27.22 -36.78
N ILE A 2 45.31 -26.46 -35.75
CA ILE A 2 44.82 -25.08 -35.67
C ILE A 2 45.30 -24.45 -34.35
N ARG A 3 45.66 -23.16 -34.44
CA ARG A 3 46.18 -22.29 -33.38
C ARG A 3 45.07 -21.87 -32.40
N LEU A 4 45.40 -21.81 -31.11
CA LEU A 4 44.67 -20.99 -30.13
C LEU A 4 44.86 -19.50 -30.48
N GLN A 5 43.76 -18.75 -30.63
CA GLN A 5 43.79 -17.29 -30.65
C GLN A 5 43.11 -16.75 -29.40
N ARG A 6 43.90 -16.02 -28.61
CA ARG A 6 43.44 -15.10 -27.56
C ARG A 6 42.82 -13.88 -28.24
N ALA A 7 41.59 -13.54 -27.90
CA ALA A 7 40.97 -12.27 -28.24
C ALA A 7 41.42 -11.20 -27.21
N GLY A 8 42.32 -10.32 -27.63
CA GLY A 8 42.61 -9.07 -26.93
C GLY A 8 41.72 -7.97 -27.50
N VAL A 9 40.89 -7.36 -26.65
CA VAL A 9 40.15 -6.15 -26.98
C VAL A 9 41.09 -4.97 -26.75
N ILE A 10 41.51 -4.32 -27.84
CA ILE A 10 42.14 -3.00 -27.83
C ILE A 10 41.02 -1.98 -27.95
N ALA A 11 40.64 -1.35 -26.84
CA ALA A 11 39.79 -0.17 -26.86
C ALA A 11 40.70 1.05 -27.07
N ALA A 12 40.53 1.73 -28.21
CA ALA A 12 41.21 2.97 -28.54
C ALA A 12 40.67 4.10 -27.64
N LEU A 13 41.56 4.72 -26.87
CA LEU A 13 41.30 5.93 -26.09
C LEU A 13 41.53 7.14 -27.00
N SER A 14 40.47 7.76 -27.50
CA SER A 14 40.55 9.03 -28.23
C SER A 14 40.77 10.18 -27.23
N LEU A 15 42.03 10.56 -27.04
CA LEU A 15 42.44 11.75 -26.29
C LEU A 15 42.40 12.96 -27.23
N LEU A 16 41.39 13.81 -27.08
CA LEU A 16 41.31 15.10 -27.78
C LEU A 16 42.10 16.14 -26.98
N VAL A 17 43.32 16.45 -27.42
CA VAL A 17 44.11 17.59 -26.92
C VAL A 17 43.71 18.82 -27.75
N MET A 18 42.92 19.71 -27.15
CA MET A 18 42.66 21.04 -27.69
C MET A 18 43.47 22.04 -26.87
N ALA A 19 44.57 22.53 -27.45
CA ALA A 19 45.31 23.69 -26.94
C ALA A 19 44.45 24.95 -27.18
N GLY A 20 43.84 25.45 -26.11
CA GLY A 20 43.09 26.71 -26.10
C GLY A 20 43.73 27.67 -25.09
N SER A 21 44.10 28.85 -25.58
CA SER A 21 44.76 29.94 -24.87
C SER A 21 44.08 30.31 -23.55
N ALA A 22 44.87 30.41 -22.48
CA ALA A 22 44.45 30.93 -21.19
C ALA A 22 44.07 32.42 -21.30
N VAL A 23 42.78 32.71 -21.17
CA VAL A 23 42.28 34.02 -20.76
C VAL A 23 41.83 33.85 -19.31
N GLY A 24 42.46 34.59 -18.39
CA GLY A 24 42.17 34.52 -16.97
C GLY A 24 40.72 34.89 -16.67
N ALA A 25 39.90 33.89 -16.35
CA ALA A 25 38.68 34.11 -15.61
C ALA A 25 39.08 34.27 -14.13
N GLY A 26 38.77 35.43 -13.54
CA GLY A 26 38.74 35.55 -12.09
C GLY A 26 37.81 34.48 -11.48
N PRO A 27 37.89 34.23 -10.16
CA PRO A 27 37.07 33.18 -9.55
C PRO A 27 35.60 33.48 -9.88
N ALA A 28 34.97 32.59 -10.65
CA ALA A 28 33.54 32.62 -10.84
C ALA A 28 32.93 32.51 -9.45
N SER A 29 32.15 33.50 -9.04
CA SER A 29 31.24 33.37 -7.91
C SER A 29 30.44 32.10 -8.15
N ALA A 30 30.61 31.11 -7.28
CA ALA A 30 29.82 29.88 -7.35
C ALA A 30 28.35 30.30 -7.37
N ALA A 31 27.63 29.95 -8.44
CA ALA A 31 26.19 30.14 -8.49
C ALA A 31 25.60 29.49 -7.24
N THR A 32 24.79 30.25 -6.49
CA THR A 32 24.07 29.77 -5.31
C THR A 32 23.45 28.42 -5.63
N PRO A 33 23.54 27.39 -4.76
CA PRO A 33 22.85 26.14 -5.02
C PRO A 33 21.36 26.44 -5.13
N THR A 34 20.85 26.40 -6.35
CA THR A 34 19.42 26.40 -6.62
C THR A 34 18.87 25.04 -6.24
N CYS A 35 17.62 25.02 -5.75
CA CYS A 35 16.89 23.77 -5.47
C CYS A 35 16.92 22.82 -6.68
N GLN A 36 16.59 21.56 -6.45
CA GLN A 36 16.61 20.50 -7.45
C GLN A 36 15.19 20.02 -7.84
N PRO A 37 14.41 20.82 -8.61
CA PRO A 37 13.08 20.40 -9.03
C PRO A 37 13.09 19.00 -9.66
N GLY A 38 12.18 18.15 -9.20
CA GLY A 38 12.07 16.75 -9.65
C GLY A 38 12.90 15.74 -8.84
N ALA A 39 13.61 16.17 -7.80
CA ALA A 39 14.18 15.26 -6.82
C ALA A 39 13.10 14.29 -6.28
N PRO A 40 13.42 13.00 -6.08
CA PRO A 40 12.47 12.03 -5.52
C PRO A 40 11.92 12.52 -4.19
N GLN A 41 10.59 12.50 -4.07
CA GLN A 41 9.91 12.93 -2.85
C GLN A 41 10.12 11.92 -1.72
N PRO A 42 10.16 12.37 -0.45
CA PRO A 42 10.35 11.47 0.69
C PRO A 42 9.20 10.46 0.78
N THR A 43 9.50 9.27 1.28
CA THR A 43 8.51 8.21 1.49
C THR A 43 8.68 7.57 2.86
N ASN A 44 7.58 7.05 3.41
CA ASN A 44 7.59 6.28 4.64
C ASN A 44 6.62 5.09 4.52
N GLN A 45 6.67 4.20 5.50
CA GLN A 45 5.85 2.99 5.56
C GLN A 45 4.58 3.17 6.40
N TYR A 46 4.29 4.39 6.86
CA TYR A 46 3.13 4.63 7.71
C TYR A 46 1.82 4.44 6.93
N PRO A 47 0.77 3.93 7.61
CA PRO A 47 -0.58 3.83 7.08
C PRO A 47 -1.12 5.11 6.45
N GLY A 48 -2.06 4.95 5.51
CA GLY A 48 -2.86 6.02 4.93
C GLY A 48 -2.41 6.47 3.54
N THR A 49 -3.20 7.36 2.95
CA THR A 49 -2.89 7.97 1.65
C THR A 49 -2.03 9.21 1.86
N ALA A 50 -1.01 9.40 1.00
CA ALA A 50 -0.20 10.62 1.05
C ALA A 50 -1.05 11.85 0.71
N VAL A 51 -1.07 12.81 1.62
CA VAL A 51 -1.62 14.16 1.42
C VAL A 51 -0.51 15.10 0.98
N ILE A 52 0.64 15.04 1.65
CA ILE A 52 1.86 15.75 1.32
C ILE A 52 3.02 14.77 1.38
N ALA A 53 3.96 14.91 0.44
CA ALA A 53 5.31 14.35 0.52
C ALA A 53 6.22 15.37 -0.16
N THR A 54 7.04 16.08 0.61
CA THR A 54 7.92 17.13 0.09
C THR A 54 9.29 17.15 0.73
N ASN A 55 10.32 17.27 -0.10
CA ASN A 55 11.68 17.66 0.28
C ASN A 55 11.98 19.13 -0.09
N PHE A 56 10.93 19.92 -0.40
CA PHE A 56 11.00 21.34 -0.77
C PHE A 56 11.89 21.71 -1.97
N GLU A 57 12.43 20.73 -2.69
CA GLU A 57 13.28 20.92 -3.87
C GLU A 57 12.54 21.57 -5.06
N SER A 58 11.21 21.65 -5.00
CA SER A 58 10.41 22.44 -5.94
C SER A 58 10.67 23.95 -5.83
N GLY A 59 11.30 24.41 -4.75
CA GLY A 59 11.59 25.82 -4.50
C GLY A 59 10.37 26.61 -4.03
N SER A 60 9.25 25.96 -3.70
CA SER A 60 8.04 26.64 -3.24
C SER A 60 7.25 25.81 -2.24
N ILE A 61 6.82 26.46 -1.15
CA ILE A 61 5.94 25.87 -0.13
C ILE A 61 4.58 25.49 -0.76
N THR A 62 4.02 26.33 -1.62
CA THR A 62 2.72 26.06 -2.26
C THR A 62 2.81 25.00 -3.34
N ALA A 63 3.88 24.99 -4.14
CA ALA A 63 4.13 23.91 -5.10
C ALA A 63 4.36 22.55 -4.41
N SER A 64 4.76 22.57 -3.14
CA SER A 64 4.88 21.39 -2.27
C SER A 64 3.54 20.91 -1.68
N GLY A 65 2.42 21.53 -2.05
CA GLY A 65 1.06 21.12 -1.68
C GLY A 65 0.49 21.79 -0.42
N PHE A 66 1.27 22.65 0.25
CA PHE A 66 0.76 23.44 1.38
C PHE A 66 -0.06 24.65 0.89
N ASN A 67 -0.94 25.14 1.76
CA ASN A 67 -1.55 26.45 1.56
C ASN A 67 -0.49 27.55 1.55
N ALA A 68 -0.83 28.70 0.94
CA ALA A 68 0.02 29.88 0.98
C ALA A 68 0.41 30.22 2.44
N PRO A 69 1.69 30.51 2.71
CA PRO A 69 2.11 30.88 4.07
C PRO A 69 1.33 32.08 4.61
N VAL A 70 0.97 32.00 5.88
CA VAL A 70 0.37 33.10 6.64
C VAL A 70 1.49 33.81 7.40
N THR A 71 1.84 35.01 6.94
CA THR A 71 2.90 35.83 7.52
C THR A 71 2.37 37.20 7.95
N ALA A 72 3.00 37.80 8.98
CA ALA A 72 2.72 39.17 9.40
C ALA A 72 3.95 39.80 10.08
N GLY A 73 4.05 41.12 9.99
CA GLY A 73 5.15 41.89 10.57
C GLY A 73 6.49 41.44 10.01
N THR A 74 7.41 41.04 10.89
CA THR A 74 8.74 40.53 10.55
C THR A 74 8.80 39.02 10.36
N GLY A 75 7.67 38.31 10.50
CA GLY A 75 7.65 36.87 10.31
C GLY A 75 7.69 36.50 8.83
N THR A 76 8.51 35.51 8.46
CA THR A 76 8.61 35.01 7.09
C THR A 76 8.57 33.49 7.06
N ALA A 77 8.06 32.94 5.95
CA ALA A 77 8.07 31.50 5.68
C ALA A 77 8.25 31.29 4.17
N ASP A 78 9.36 30.69 3.78
CA ASP A 78 9.72 30.43 2.37
C ASP A 78 10.69 29.25 2.26
N VAL A 79 11.04 28.82 1.05
CA VAL A 79 12.09 27.82 0.81
C VAL A 79 13.48 28.48 0.89
N SER A 80 14.42 27.80 1.52
CA SER A 80 15.80 28.24 1.69
C SER A 80 16.80 27.15 1.31
N SER A 81 17.96 27.55 0.79
CA SER A 81 19.11 26.67 0.54
C SER A 81 20.27 26.88 1.52
N ALA A 82 20.01 27.57 2.63
CA ALA A 82 21.01 27.82 3.67
C ALA A 82 21.27 26.57 4.53
N GLU A 83 20.22 25.78 4.78
CA GLU A 83 20.25 24.53 5.54
C GLU A 83 19.24 23.56 4.95
N GLN A 84 19.56 22.27 4.94
CA GLN A 84 18.71 21.21 4.41
C GLN A 84 19.09 19.88 5.05
N HIS A 85 18.13 18.95 5.14
CA HIS A 85 18.40 17.58 5.58
C HIS A 85 18.72 16.70 4.37
N SER A 86 17.93 16.81 3.31
CA SER A 86 18.18 16.16 2.02
C SER A 86 18.22 17.19 0.89
N GLY A 87 18.74 16.79 -0.28
CA GLY A 87 18.80 17.68 -1.44
C GLY A 87 19.62 18.96 -1.20
N ARG A 88 19.03 20.11 -1.53
CA ARG A 88 19.60 21.46 -1.50
C ARG A 88 18.70 22.51 -0.85
N CYS A 89 17.44 22.21 -0.58
CA CYS A 89 16.47 23.16 -0.11
C CYS A 89 15.59 22.58 0.98
N SER A 90 15.20 23.41 1.93
CA SER A 90 14.21 23.10 2.97
C SER A 90 13.27 24.29 3.17
N ALA A 91 12.14 24.08 3.84
CA ALA A 91 11.31 25.19 4.28
C ALA A 91 11.97 25.90 5.47
N TYR A 92 12.00 27.23 5.44
CA TYR A 92 12.49 28.07 6.51
C TYR A 92 11.35 28.91 7.08
N VAL A 93 11.17 28.87 8.41
CA VAL A 93 10.22 29.72 9.15
C VAL A 93 11.00 30.61 10.11
N HIS A 94 10.73 31.91 10.04
CA HIS A 94 11.34 32.93 10.87
C HIS A 94 10.26 33.71 11.61
N VAL A 95 10.40 33.80 12.94
CA VAL A 95 9.52 34.61 13.78
C VAL A 95 10.36 35.33 14.83
N THR A 96 10.12 36.62 14.99
CA THR A 96 10.83 37.45 15.98
C THR A 96 9.95 37.73 17.19
N THR A 97 10.51 38.46 18.16
CA THR A 97 9.78 38.97 19.34
C THR A 97 8.91 40.19 19.03
N ASP A 98 8.89 40.69 17.79
CA ASP A 98 8.12 41.88 17.44
C ASP A 98 6.62 41.62 17.56
N ALA A 99 5.88 42.64 18.03
CA ALA A 99 4.44 42.57 18.27
C ALA A 99 3.61 41.97 17.13
N GLY A 100 4.01 42.26 15.88
CA GLY A 100 3.33 41.81 14.68
C GLY A 100 3.80 40.46 14.12
N SER A 101 4.94 39.93 14.59
CA SER A 101 5.66 38.83 13.94
C SER A 101 4.88 37.52 14.02
N LEU A 102 4.53 36.96 12.87
CA LEU A 102 3.81 35.68 12.70
C LEU A 102 4.30 35.03 11.40
N ALA A 103 4.55 33.72 11.42
CA ALA A 103 4.80 32.96 10.20
C ALA A 103 4.41 31.50 10.39
N ASN A 104 3.57 30.98 9.51
CA ASN A 104 3.22 29.57 9.46
C ASN A 104 2.72 29.18 8.07
N PHE A 105 2.59 27.88 7.85
CA PHE A 105 1.92 27.32 6.68
C PHE A 105 1.29 25.99 7.05
N ALA A 106 0.31 25.55 6.26
CA ALA A 106 -0.56 24.45 6.64
C ALA A 106 -0.96 23.55 5.47
N ALA A 107 -1.08 22.27 5.75
CA ALA A 107 -1.61 21.28 4.82
C ALA A 107 -3.08 21.00 5.17
N PRO A 108 -4.03 21.28 4.28
CA PRO A 108 -5.41 20.85 4.46
C PRO A 108 -5.50 19.33 4.37
N LEU A 109 -6.26 18.70 5.26
CA LEU A 109 -6.48 17.26 5.22
C LEU A 109 -7.85 16.93 4.61
N PRO A 110 -8.00 15.76 3.95
CA PRO A 110 -9.29 15.30 3.47
C PRO A 110 -10.36 15.30 4.56
N ALA A 111 -11.61 15.61 4.19
CA ALA A 111 -12.72 15.59 5.13
C ALA A 111 -12.87 14.21 5.78
N GLY A 112 -13.06 14.19 7.10
CA GLY A 112 -13.21 12.93 7.86
C GLY A 112 -11.91 12.18 8.13
N SER A 113 -10.74 12.82 7.97
CA SER A 113 -9.43 12.22 8.31
C SER A 113 -9.37 11.83 9.79
N ASN A 114 -9.60 10.54 10.05
CA ASN A 114 -9.75 9.96 11.39
C ASN A 114 -8.55 9.11 11.82
N GLU A 115 -7.46 9.16 11.05
CA GLU A 115 -6.13 8.64 11.38
C GLU A 115 -5.13 9.42 10.53
N VAL A 116 -4.11 10.01 11.15
CA VAL A 116 -3.18 10.92 10.49
C VAL A 116 -1.77 10.71 11.04
N TYR A 117 -0.80 10.61 10.13
CA TYR A 117 0.63 10.66 10.45
C TYR A 117 1.22 11.96 9.88
N ALA A 118 2.03 12.64 10.68
CA ALA A 118 2.95 13.67 10.22
C ALA A 118 4.38 13.23 10.57
N ASP A 119 5.26 13.29 9.59
CA ASP A 119 6.62 12.77 9.62
C ASP A 119 7.51 13.82 8.95
N GLY A 120 8.64 14.18 9.56
CA GLY A 120 9.54 15.17 8.98
C GLY A 120 10.75 15.49 9.84
N TRP A 121 11.69 16.22 9.25
CA TRP A 121 12.94 16.62 9.86
C TRP A 121 12.93 18.09 10.22
N PHE A 122 13.53 18.43 11.35
CA PHE A 122 13.55 19.78 11.90
C PHE A 122 14.95 20.15 12.39
N ASN A 123 15.39 21.35 12.05
CA ASN A 123 16.56 22.00 12.64
C ASN A 123 16.15 23.38 13.16
N VAL A 124 16.04 23.51 14.48
CA VAL A 124 15.80 24.81 15.12
C VAL A 124 17.14 25.49 15.31
N THR A 125 17.41 26.58 14.61
CA THR A 125 18.72 27.26 14.65
C THR A 125 18.73 28.43 15.62
N LYS A 126 17.56 28.98 15.95
CA LYS A 126 17.41 30.06 16.92
C LYS A 126 16.16 29.86 17.76
N GLU A 127 16.28 30.11 19.06
CA GLU A 127 15.13 30.16 19.96
C GLU A 127 14.74 31.59 20.32
N GLY A 128 13.49 31.74 20.76
CA GLY A 128 12.96 32.98 21.31
C GLY A 128 13.19 33.12 22.82
N VAL A 129 12.37 33.97 23.45
CA VAL A 129 12.42 34.22 24.89
C VAL A 129 12.09 32.95 25.67
N ALA A 130 12.82 32.70 26.77
CA ALA A 130 12.58 31.58 27.68
C ALA A 130 11.13 31.56 28.20
N GLY A 131 10.55 30.37 28.31
CA GLY A 131 9.13 30.19 28.68
C GLY A 131 8.15 30.27 27.49
N ASN A 132 8.63 30.63 26.29
CA ASN A 132 7.91 30.46 25.04
C ASN A 132 8.31 29.13 24.36
N ASN A 133 7.88 28.89 23.11
CA ASN A 133 8.19 27.67 22.38
C ASN A 133 8.36 27.90 20.87
N VAL A 134 9.05 26.97 20.21
CA VAL A 134 9.08 26.80 18.75
C VAL A 134 8.21 25.60 18.39
N PRO A 135 7.05 25.80 17.73
CA PRO A 135 6.19 24.69 17.35
C PRO A 135 6.79 23.84 16.24
N MET A 136 6.55 22.53 16.31
CA MET A 136 6.91 21.58 15.27
C MET A 136 5.60 21.13 14.59
N PHE A 137 5.12 19.92 14.85
CA PHE A 137 3.82 19.47 14.33
C PHE A 137 2.64 19.93 15.19
N ARG A 138 1.57 20.37 14.51
CA ARG A 138 0.31 20.78 15.14
C ARG A 138 -0.87 20.27 14.34
N PHE A 139 -1.84 19.68 15.02
CA PHE A 139 -3.08 19.21 14.42
C PHE A 139 -4.28 20.02 14.91
N PHE A 140 -5.16 20.33 13.96
CA PHE A 140 -6.35 21.14 14.16
C PHE A 140 -7.61 20.39 13.78
N ASN A 141 -8.71 20.74 14.44
CA ASN A 141 -10.06 20.49 13.97
C ASN A 141 -10.76 21.85 13.81
N GLY A 142 -11.07 22.23 12.58
CA GLY A 142 -11.46 23.61 12.26
C GLY A 142 -10.37 24.59 12.68
N ALA A 143 -10.74 25.58 13.50
CA ALA A 143 -9.82 26.58 14.03
C ALA A 143 -9.13 26.17 15.35
N THR A 144 -9.49 25.02 15.93
CA THR A 144 -9.00 24.62 17.24
C THR A 144 -7.80 23.68 17.11
N ARG A 145 -6.64 24.12 17.60
CA ARG A 145 -5.49 23.22 17.83
C ARG A 145 -5.83 22.32 19.01
N PHE A 146 -5.82 21.01 18.79
CA PHE A 146 -6.13 20.06 19.86
C PHE A 146 -4.95 19.19 20.27
N VAL A 147 -3.89 19.14 19.46
CA VAL A 147 -2.64 18.50 19.84
C VAL A 147 -1.45 19.11 19.10
N ASP A 148 -0.33 19.26 19.80
CA ASP A 148 0.93 19.68 19.21
C ASP A 148 2.16 19.16 19.94
N VAL A 149 3.24 19.05 19.17
CA VAL A 149 4.59 18.83 19.68
C VAL A 149 5.42 20.10 19.45
N TYR A 150 6.13 20.54 20.48
CA TYR A 150 6.95 21.76 20.41
C TYR A 150 8.24 21.64 21.21
N ARG A 151 9.24 22.42 20.81
CA ARG A 151 10.46 22.68 21.59
C ARG A 151 10.23 23.87 22.51
N SER A 152 10.45 23.72 23.82
CA SER A 152 10.40 24.86 24.74
C SER A 152 11.64 25.74 24.58
N ASN A 153 11.48 27.06 24.71
CA ASN A 153 12.61 28.00 24.74
C ASN A 153 13.22 28.07 26.13
N GLY A 154 14.55 28.08 26.19
CA GLY A 154 15.33 28.06 27.41
C GLY A 154 15.67 26.66 27.92
N GLY A 155 16.57 26.60 28.91
CA GLY A 155 17.18 25.34 29.35
C GLY A 155 17.95 24.68 28.21
N ALA A 156 17.80 23.36 28.06
CA ALA A 156 18.39 22.60 26.94
C ALA A 156 17.42 22.42 25.75
N GLY A 157 16.31 23.16 25.71
CA GLY A 157 15.28 23.02 24.69
C GLY A 157 14.47 21.72 24.80
N PRO A 158 13.82 21.42 25.95
CA PRO A 158 13.09 20.17 26.12
C PRO A 158 11.90 20.07 25.15
N LEU A 159 11.63 18.85 24.66
CA LEU A 159 10.49 18.53 23.81
C LEU A 159 9.24 18.24 24.66
N TRP A 160 8.11 18.80 24.25
CA TRP A 160 6.83 18.67 24.93
C TRP A 160 5.71 18.26 23.97
N LEU A 161 4.83 17.40 24.46
CA LEU A 161 3.51 17.17 23.88
C LEU A 161 2.50 18.01 24.65
N ARG A 162 1.68 18.77 23.92
CA ARG A 162 0.51 19.48 24.46
C ARG A 162 -0.76 18.98 23.82
N VAL A 163 -1.78 18.78 24.64
CA VAL A 163 -3.12 18.30 24.23
C VAL A 163 -4.16 19.24 24.81
N ALA A 164 -5.13 19.67 24.01
CA ALA A 164 -6.32 20.35 24.52
C ALA A 164 -7.43 19.34 24.79
N ALA A 165 -7.94 19.34 26.01
CA ALA A 165 -9.10 18.56 26.41
C ALA A 165 -10.41 19.22 25.91
N PRO A 166 -11.54 18.48 25.88
CA PRO A 166 -12.82 19.01 25.42
C PRO A 166 -13.33 20.25 26.20
N ASP A 167 -12.90 20.40 27.45
CA ASP A 167 -13.23 21.55 28.32
C ASP A 167 -12.30 22.76 28.11
N GLY A 168 -11.37 22.68 27.16
CA GLY A 168 -10.39 23.72 26.85
C GLY A 168 -9.15 23.70 27.73
N THR A 169 -9.04 22.80 28.71
CA THR A 169 -7.83 22.67 29.54
C THR A 169 -6.67 22.11 28.72
N LEU A 170 -5.45 22.58 29.00
CA LEU A 170 -4.25 22.14 28.30
C LEU A 170 -3.46 21.17 29.18
N GLY A 171 -3.31 19.94 28.70
CA GLY A 171 -2.39 18.96 29.25
C GLY A 171 -1.00 19.11 28.64
N TYR A 172 0.04 19.00 29.48
CA TYR A 172 1.44 19.12 29.08
C TYR A 172 2.21 17.88 29.52
N THR A 173 2.80 17.17 28.58
CA THR A 173 3.59 15.97 28.86
C THR A 173 5.04 16.21 28.42
N PRO A 174 6.03 16.15 29.34
CA PRO A 174 7.43 16.23 28.96
C PRO A 174 7.83 14.93 28.24
N MET A 175 8.42 15.06 27.05
CA MET A 175 8.93 13.90 26.29
C MET A 175 10.28 13.39 26.81
N LYS A 176 10.87 14.10 27.78
CA LYS A 176 12.15 13.76 28.46
C LYS A 176 13.35 13.64 27.50
N VAL A 177 13.28 14.32 26.36
CA VAL A 177 14.39 14.55 25.44
C VAL A 177 14.55 16.05 25.20
N ASN A 178 15.73 16.43 24.74
CA ASN A 178 16.06 17.80 24.38
C ASN A 178 16.20 17.91 22.87
N VAL A 179 15.91 19.10 22.33
CA VAL A 179 16.15 19.48 20.94
C VAL A 179 17.21 20.59 20.95
N PRO A 180 18.50 20.24 20.89
CA PRO A 180 19.57 21.22 20.74
C PRO A 180 19.36 22.11 19.52
N LEU A 181 19.90 23.33 19.58
CA LEU A 181 19.88 24.22 18.43
C LEU A 181 20.89 23.76 17.36
N GLY A 182 20.60 24.02 16.09
CA GLY A 182 21.53 23.79 14.97
C GLY A 182 21.73 22.32 14.62
N THR A 183 20.84 21.43 15.08
CA THR A 183 20.91 19.98 14.82
C THR A 183 19.61 19.49 14.18
N TRP A 184 19.72 18.68 13.14
CA TRP A 184 18.59 18.02 12.51
C TRP A 184 18.08 16.86 13.37
N HIS A 185 16.79 16.87 13.64
CA HIS A 185 16.08 15.82 14.37
C HIS A 185 14.86 15.33 13.60
N HIS A 186 14.60 14.04 13.71
CA HIS A 186 13.46 13.40 13.09
C HIS A 186 12.30 13.35 14.06
N LEU A 187 11.13 13.84 13.66
CA LEU A 187 9.92 13.80 14.46
C LEU A 187 8.81 13.08 13.69
N VAL A 188 8.08 12.22 14.39
CA VAL A 188 6.84 11.61 13.87
C VAL A 188 5.74 11.76 14.90
N MET A 189 4.55 12.13 14.43
CA MET A 189 3.35 12.24 15.24
C MET A 189 2.20 11.51 14.57
N HIS A 190 1.56 10.59 15.30
CA HIS A 190 0.41 9.82 14.85
C HIS A 190 -0.81 10.12 15.73
N VAL A 191 -1.95 10.41 15.09
CA VAL A 191 -3.19 10.74 15.79
C VAL A 191 -4.38 10.01 15.17
N ILE A 192 -5.12 9.28 16.02
CA ILE A 192 -6.44 8.72 15.70
C ILE A 192 -7.46 9.46 16.59
N PRO A 193 -8.10 10.53 16.09
CA PRO A 193 -9.11 11.25 16.86
C PRO A 193 -10.36 10.39 17.07
N ASN A 194 -10.75 10.20 18.33
CA ASN A 194 -11.87 9.38 18.76
C ASN A 194 -12.50 9.92 20.06
N GLY A 195 -12.77 11.22 20.09
CA GLY A 195 -13.42 11.90 21.21
C GLY A 195 -12.60 11.82 22.50
N ALA A 196 -13.16 11.16 23.51
CA ALA A 196 -12.52 10.99 24.82
C ALA A 196 -11.43 9.89 24.84
N SER A 197 -11.36 9.05 23.80
CA SER A 197 -10.44 7.92 23.70
C SER A 197 -9.61 7.98 22.42
N SER A 198 -9.09 9.17 22.12
CA SER A 198 -8.18 9.37 20.97
C SER A 198 -6.85 8.66 21.22
N THR A 199 -6.23 8.21 20.12
CA THR A 199 -4.86 7.70 20.16
C THR A 199 -3.89 8.81 19.74
N ILE A 200 -2.82 8.97 20.50
CA ILE A 200 -1.71 9.88 20.17
C ILE A 200 -0.41 9.13 20.43
N GLU A 201 0.48 9.17 19.44
CA GLU A 201 1.81 8.59 19.52
C GLU A 201 2.84 9.57 18.95
N VAL A 202 4.01 9.64 19.60
CA VAL A 202 5.10 10.55 19.22
C VAL A 202 6.41 9.78 19.22
N TRP A 203 7.14 9.84 18.10
CA TRP A 203 8.50 9.34 17.98
C TRP A 203 9.47 10.48 17.71
N PHE A 204 10.64 10.40 18.29
CA PHE A 204 11.73 11.35 18.08
C PHE A 204 13.03 10.59 17.85
N ASP A 205 13.75 10.90 16.77
CA ASP A 205 14.94 10.18 16.31
C ASP A 205 14.77 8.65 16.32
N GLY A 206 13.60 8.20 15.82
CA GLY A 206 13.21 6.79 15.74
C GLY A 206 12.77 6.15 17.07
N GLN A 207 12.84 6.85 18.21
CA GLN A 207 12.41 6.33 19.51
C GLN A 207 10.97 6.73 19.83
N LEU A 208 10.12 5.77 20.20
CA LEU A 208 8.77 6.04 20.70
C LEU A 208 8.85 6.70 22.09
N LEU A 209 8.48 7.98 22.19
CA LEU A 209 8.52 8.74 23.44
C LEU A 209 7.17 8.82 24.15
N TYR A 210 6.08 8.72 23.39
CA TYR A 210 4.72 8.75 23.94
C TYR A 210 3.80 7.84 23.13
N SER A 211 2.97 7.05 23.81
CA SER A 211 1.85 6.33 23.21
C SER A 211 0.73 6.22 24.23
N SER A 212 -0.46 6.67 23.85
CA SER A 212 -1.69 6.48 24.63
C SER A 212 -2.88 6.34 23.69
N LYS A 213 -3.82 5.46 24.06
CA LYS A 213 -5.12 5.27 23.37
C LYS A 213 -6.29 5.89 24.12
N GLN A 214 -6.00 6.64 25.18
CA GLN A 214 -6.99 7.20 26.11
C GLN A 214 -6.72 8.69 26.32
N VAL A 215 -6.55 9.42 25.21
CA VAL A 215 -6.38 10.86 25.25
C VAL A 215 -7.71 11.54 24.94
N ALA A 216 -8.22 12.32 25.89
CA ALA A 216 -9.44 13.07 25.69
C ALA A 216 -9.17 14.35 24.89
N THR A 217 -9.56 14.36 23.61
CA THR A 217 -9.44 15.54 22.74
C THR A 217 -10.80 16.14 22.38
N GLY A 218 -11.86 15.32 22.36
CA GLY A 218 -13.22 15.75 22.00
C GLY A 218 -13.50 15.78 20.50
N PHE A 219 -12.52 15.47 19.67
CA PHE A 219 -12.64 15.50 18.21
C PHE A 219 -12.57 14.09 17.60
N THR A 220 -13.22 13.91 16.45
CA THR A 220 -13.26 12.65 15.70
C THR A 220 -12.56 12.72 14.33
N ALA A 221 -11.98 13.87 14.00
CA ALA A 221 -11.24 14.08 12.77
C ALA A 221 -10.16 15.16 12.96
N VAL A 222 -9.16 15.12 12.10
CA VAL A 222 -8.18 16.19 11.90
C VAL A 222 -8.50 16.89 10.58
N THR A 223 -8.51 18.22 10.57
CA THR A 223 -8.78 19.00 9.36
C THR A 223 -7.54 19.62 8.76
N GLN A 224 -6.48 19.83 9.58
CA GLN A 224 -5.27 20.51 9.13
C GLN A 224 -4.06 20.10 9.96
N MET A 225 -2.91 20.00 9.30
CA MET A 225 -1.58 19.97 9.92
C MET A 225 -0.87 21.31 9.66
N GLN A 226 -0.27 21.93 10.67
CA GLN A 226 0.37 23.24 10.55
C GLN A 226 1.81 23.25 11.12
N LEU A 227 2.71 23.92 10.40
CA LEU A 227 4.10 24.17 10.78
C LEU A 227 4.33 25.67 11.06
N GLY A 228 5.26 26.03 11.94
CA GLY A 228 5.60 27.42 12.29
C GLY A 228 4.85 28.01 13.51
N ALA A 229 4.72 29.33 13.61
CA ALA A 229 4.03 30.02 14.71
C ALA A 229 2.57 30.35 14.39
N GLU A 230 1.64 29.97 15.27
CA GLU A 230 0.20 30.35 15.18
C GLU A 230 -0.07 31.65 15.95
N HIS A 231 0.75 31.93 16.96
CA HIS A 231 0.61 33.14 17.76
C HIS A 231 1.74 34.11 17.46
N ARG A 232 1.43 35.41 17.58
CA ARG A 232 2.44 36.45 17.43
C ARG A 232 3.49 36.36 18.53
N ARG A 233 4.72 36.76 18.23
CA ARG A 233 5.88 36.72 19.15
C ARG A 233 6.30 35.31 19.60
N GLN A 234 5.85 34.27 18.91
CA GLN A 234 6.31 32.90 19.14
C GLN A 234 7.66 32.69 18.42
N ALA A 235 8.67 33.40 18.91
CA ALA A 235 9.93 33.61 18.20
C ALA A 235 10.79 32.34 18.11
N GLY A 236 11.42 32.17 16.95
CA GLY A 236 12.34 31.09 16.63
C GLY A 236 12.61 31.02 15.12
N ASP A 237 13.75 30.41 14.78
CA ASP A 237 14.16 30.13 13.41
C ASP A 237 14.22 28.61 13.24
N SER A 238 13.48 28.08 12.26
CA SER A 238 13.42 26.64 12.02
C SER A 238 13.51 26.31 10.54
N TYR A 239 14.41 25.40 10.21
CA TYR A 239 14.43 24.70 8.93
C TYR A 239 13.67 23.37 9.07
N ILE A 240 12.86 23.05 8.06
CA ILE A 240 11.95 21.91 8.06
C ILE A 240 12.06 21.22 6.70
N ASP A 241 12.29 19.92 6.71
CA ASP A 241 12.57 19.17 5.49
C ASP A 241 12.00 17.75 5.53
N ASP A 242 11.94 17.12 4.36
CA ASP A 242 11.49 15.74 4.15
C ASP A 242 10.14 15.43 4.81
N VAL A 243 9.17 16.32 4.64
CA VAL A 243 7.85 16.23 5.29
C VAL A 243 6.94 15.27 4.53
N VAL A 244 6.41 14.26 5.22
CA VAL A 244 5.38 13.36 4.73
C VAL A 244 4.17 13.42 5.65
N ILE A 245 2.99 13.64 5.07
CA ILE A 245 1.71 13.62 5.77
C ILE A 245 0.83 12.54 5.16
N LYS A 246 0.40 11.57 5.97
CA LYS A 246 -0.56 10.55 5.57
C LYS A 246 -1.89 10.78 6.27
N ALA A 247 -3.00 10.62 5.57
CA ALA A 247 -4.33 10.69 6.15
C ALA A 247 -5.19 9.49 5.76
N GLY A 248 -6.09 9.15 6.68
CA GLY A 248 -6.90 7.94 6.66
C GLY A 248 -6.14 6.76 7.24
N LYS A 249 -6.91 5.76 7.69
CA LYS A 249 -6.38 4.43 7.96
C LYS A 249 -5.61 3.97 6.71
N ALA A 250 -4.52 3.20 6.88
CA ALA A 250 -4.10 2.28 5.82
C ALA A 250 -5.39 1.63 5.34
N GLY A 251 -5.68 1.69 4.04
CA GLY A 251 -6.89 1.08 3.52
C GLY A 251 -6.92 -0.34 4.06
N GLY A 252 -7.68 -0.57 5.14
CA GLY A 252 -7.95 -1.90 5.62
C GLY A 252 -8.63 -2.49 4.42
N GLN A 253 -7.93 -3.36 3.70
CA GLN A 253 -8.37 -3.80 2.39
C GLN A 253 -9.84 -4.21 2.56
N LEU A 254 -10.74 -3.54 1.84
CA LEU A 254 -12.16 -3.72 2.08
C LEU A 254 -12.48 -5.20 1.91
N PRO A 255 -13.28 -5.84 2.79
CA PRO A 255 -13.59 -7.25 2.66
C PRO A 255 -14.06 -7.60 1.25
N GLY A 256 -13.49 -8.66 0.67
CA GLY A 256 -13.78 -9.07 -0.70
C GLY A 256 -13.04 -8.30 -1.80
N THR A 257 -12.15 -7.36 -1.48
CA THR A 257 -11.24 -6.78 -2.48
C THR A 257 -10.13 -7.75 -2.87
N PHE A 258 -9.79 -7.78 -4.17
CA PHE A 258 -8.65 -8.54 -4.68
C PHE A 258 -7.37 -7.77 -4.41
N ASN A 259 -6.36 -8.49 -3.90
CA ASN A 259 -5.03 -7.95 -3.66
C ASN A 259 -3.99 -8.76 -4.41
N PRO A 260 -3.36 -8.19 -5.44
CA PRO A 260 -2.35 -8.88 -6.21
C PRO A 260 -1.09 -9.09 -5.36
N THR A 261 -0.42 -10.20 -5.58
CA THR A 261 0.91 -10.46 -5.04
C THR A 261 1.87 -10.68 -6.20
N ALA A 262 3.18 -10.52 -5.95
CA ALA A 262 4.15 -11.11 -6.85
C ALA A 262 3.84 -12.62 -7.00
N PRO A 263 3.90 -13.20 -8.22
CA PRO A 263 3.66 -14.62 -8.41
C PRO A 263 4.61 -15.45 -7.53
N THR A 264 4.05 -16.32 -6.69
CA THR A 264 4.84 -17.16 -5.78
C THR A 264 4.43 -18.62 -5.86
N ARG A 265 5.42 -19.52 -5.90
CA ARG A 265 5.20 -20.97 -5.93
C ARG A 265 4.85 -21.46 -4.53
N ALA A 266 3.58 -21.80 -4.31
CA ALA A 266 3.08 -22.29 -3.02
C ALA A 266 3.08 -23.82 -2.93
N LEU A 267 3.06 -24.51 -4.08
CA LEU A 267 3.17 -25.97 -4.16
C LEU A 267 3.91 -26.37 -5.44
N ASP A 268 4.79 -27.37 -5.32
CA ASP A 268 5.38 -28.08 -6.46
C ASP A 268 5.71 -29.51 -6.06
N THR A 269 4.83 -30.44 -6.40
CA THR A 269 4.99 -31.84 -5.97
C THR A 269 6.08 -32.59 -6.74
N ARG A 270 6.69 -31.97 -7.77
CA ARG A 270 7.87 -32.55 -8.45
C ARG A 270 9.08 -32.61 -7.52
N ASN A 271 9.11 -31.74 -6.52
CA ASN A 271 10.14 -31.69 -5.49
C ASN A 271 9.74 -32.49 -4.24
N SER A 272 8.63 -33.21 -4.29
CA SER A 272 8.11 -34.05 -3.21
C SER A 272 7.43 -35.30 -3.78
N THR A 273 6.49 -35.89 -3.05
CA THR A 273 5.72 -37.05 -3.53
C THR A 273 4.64 -36.60 -4.52
N PRO A 274 4.50 -37.26 -5.68
CA PRO A 274 3.35 -37.08 -6.55
C PRO A 274 2.04 -37.36 -5.82
N VAL A 275 0.97 -36.65 -6.18
CA VAL A 275 -0.34 -36.89 -5.60
C VAL A 275 -0.90 -38.19 -6.17
N GLY A 276 -1.04 -39.22 -5.33
CA GLY A 276 -1.50 -40.54 -5.71
C GLY A 276 -2.93 -40.59 -6.26
N ALA A 277 -3.33 -41.77 -6.71
CA ALA A 277 -4.69 -42.03 -7.15
C ALA A 277 -5.69 -41.76 -6.00
N ASN A 278 -6.81 -41.11 -6.31
CA ASN A 278 -7.85 -40.79 -5.33
C ASN A 278 -7.32 -40.18 -4.01
N SER A 279 -6.28 -39.37 -4.10
CA SER A 279 -5.57 -38.81 -2.95
C SER A 279 -5.55 -37.27 -3.02
N ALA A 280 -5.29 -36.64 -1.87
CA ALA A 280 -5.22 -35.18 -1.76
C ALA A 280 -3.88 -34.71 -1.20
N VAL A 281 -3.52 -33.48 -1.56
CA VAL A 281 -2.43 -32.72 -0.94
C VAL A 281 -2.97 -31.36 -0.50
N SER A 282 -2.51 -30.86 0.64
CA SER A 282 -2.83 -29.51 1.10
C SER A 282 -1.58 -28.67 1.23
N PHE A 283 -1.67 -27.38 0.93
CA PHE A 283 -0.56 -26.44 1.01
C PHE A 283 -0.98 -25.13 1.69
N GLN A 284 -0.03 -24.51 2.39
CA GLN A 284 -0.25 -23.25 3.10
C GLN A 284 -0.28 -22.09 2.11
N VAL A 285 -1.25 -21.20 2.29
CA VAL A 285 -1.40 -19.99 1.49
C VAL A 285 -1.47 -18.75 2.37
N ALA A 286 -2.32 -18.76 3.40
CA ALA A 286 -2.43 -17.65 4.32
C ALA A 286 -1.26 -17.64 5.32
N GLY A 287 -0.80 -16.46 5.72
CA GLY A 287 0.27 -16.27 6.71
C GLY A 287 1.67 -16.58 6.20
N VAL A 288 1.86 -16.75 4.89
CA VAL A 288 3.16 -17.00 4.24
C VAL A 288 3.32 -16.10 3.02
N ASN A 289 4.56 -15.87 2.57
CA ASN A 289 4.88 -15.16 1.32
C ASN A 289 4.20 -13.78 1.16
N GLY A 290 4.04 -13.04 2.27
CA GLY A 290 3.39 -11.72 2.26
C GLY A 290 1.86 -11.74 2.24
N ILE A 291 1.23 -12.91 2.28
CA ILE A 291 -0.23 -13.07 2.39
C ILE A 291 -0.64 -13.02 3.86
N PRO A 292 -1.63 -12.20 4.26
CA PRO A 292 -2.13 -12.13 5.63
C PRO A 292 -2.55 -13.50 6.18
N ALA A 293 -2.49 -13.66 7.51
CA ALA A 293 -2.86 -14.89 8.20
C ALA A 293 -4.34 -15.29 8.01
N LYS A 294 -5.20 -14.36 7.61
CA LYS A 294 -6.61 -14.60 7.30
C LYS A 294 -6.98 -13.94 5.98
N VAL A 295 -7.43 -14.76 5.03
CA VAL A 295 -7.95 -14.33 3.71
C VAL A 295 -9.22 -15.13 3.41
N SER A 296 -10.11 -14.61 2.56
CA SER A 296 -11.38 -15.31 2.22
C SER A 296 -11.23 -16.29 1.05
N ALA A 297 -10.32 -16.00 0.13
CA ALA A 297 -9.99 -16.83 -1.02
C ALA A 297 -8.61 -16.48 -1.58
N VAL A 298 -8.05 -17.38 -2.38
CA VAL A 298 -6.79 -17.20 -3.11
C VAL A 298 -7.01 -17.40 -4.60
N VAL A 299 -6.25 -16.67 -5.42
CA VAL A 299 -6.15 -16.87 -6.87
C VAL A 299 -4.77 -17.44 -7.20
N PHE A 300 -4.74 -18.56 -7.90
CA PHE A 300 -3.50 -19.20 -8.31
C PHE A 300 -3.64 -19.91 -9.66
N ASN A 301 -2.52 -20.05 -10.37
CA ASN A 301 -2.43 -20.92 -11.54
C ASN A 301 -2.15 -22.34 -11.06
N LEU A 302 -3.08 -23.27 -11.33
CA LEU A 302 -2.94 -24.69 -11.05
C LEU A 302 -2.45 -25.42 -12.29
N THR A 303 -1.32 -26.11 -12.20
CA THR A 303 -0.80 -26.94 -13.31
C THR A 303 -0.74 -28.40 -12.90
N VAL A 304 -1.31 -29.27 -13.73
CA VAL A 304 -1.07 -30.72 -13.70
C VAL A 304 0.03 -31.04 -14.69
N THR A 305 0.98 -31.88 -14.30
CA THR A 305 2.01 -32.43 -15.20
C THR A 305 2.31 -33.89 -14.87
N GLN A 306 2.79 -34.62 -15.88
CA GLN A 306 3.09 -36.05 -15.81
C GLN A 306 1.98 -36.94 -15.18
N PRO A 307 0.67 -36.72 -15.46
CA PRO A 307 -0.38 -37.56 -14.94
C PRO A 307 -0.29 -38.97 -15.53
N ARG A 308 -0.44 -40.00 -14.70
CA ARG A 308 -0.36 -41.42 -15.11
C ARG A 308 -1.67 -41.99 -15.65
N SER A 309 -2.78 -41.29 -15.46
CA SER A 309 -4.10 -41.69 -15.94
C SER A 309 -4.92 -40.43 -16.22
N LEU A 310 -5.97 -40.56 -17.02
CA LEU A 310 -6.94 -39.48 -17.18
C LEU A 310 -7.67 -39.20 -15.86
N GLY A 311 -8.08 -37.95 -15.65
CA GLY A 311 -8.87 -37.57 -14.48
C GLY A 311 -8.94 -36.07 -14.32
N PHE A 312 -9.16 -35.63 -13.08
CA PHE A 312 -9.28 -34.21 -12.77
C PHE A 312 -8.82 -33.85 -11.37
N ILE A 313 -8.48 -32.58 -11.18
CA ILE A 313 -8.20 -31.99 -9.87
C ILE A 313 -9.41 -31.21 -9.37
N THR A 314 -9.75 -31.41 -8.10
CA THR A 314 -10.70 -30.57 -7.34
C THR A 314 -9.92 -29.74 -6.34
N ALA A 315 -10.09 -28.42 -6.34
CA ALA A 315 -9.48 -27.51 -5.39
C ALA A 315 -10.53 -26.94 -4.43
N TYR A 316 -10.27 -26.98 -3.12
CA TYR A 316 -11.22 -26.55 -2.10
C TYR A 316 -10.51 -26.10 -0.82
N ALA A 317 -11.24 -25.39 0.05
CA ALA A 317 -10.74 -25.00 1.36
C ALA A 317 -10.39 -26.24 2.20
N SER A 318 -9.23 -26.25 2.83
CA SER A 318 -8.86 -27.29 3.79
C SER A 318 -9.90 -27.36 4.92
N GLY A 319 -10.22 -28.57 5.35
CA GLY A 319 -11.26 -28.84 6.36
C GLY A 319 -12.71 -28.75 5.87
N ALA A 320 -12.95 -28.30 4.63
CA ALA A 320 -14.30 -28.31 4.03
C ALA A 320 -14.61 -29.66 3.37
N ALA A 321 -15.91 -29.96 3.20
CA ALA A 321 -16.35 -31.10 2.40
C ALA A 321 -15.90 -30.91 0.94
N ARG A 322 -15.33 -31.96 0.34
CA ARG A 322 -14.86 -31.93 -1.05
C ARG A 322 -16.05 -31.68 -2.01
N PRO A 323 -16.03 -30.62 -2.83
CA PRO A 323 -17.05 -30.39 -3.84
C PRO A 323 -17.05 -31.50 -4.90
N ASN A 324 -18.21 -31.76 -5.52
CA ASN A 324 -18.32 -32.66 -6.69
C ASN A 324 -18.03 -31.93 -8.02
N ALA A 325 -17.14 -30.95 -8.01
CA ALA A 325 -16.83 -30.11 -9.17
C ALA A 325 -15.32 -30.17 -9.49
N SER A 326 -14.98 -30.26 -10.77
CA SER A 326 -13.60 -30.22 -11.26
C SER A 326 -13.10 -28.78 -11.42
N ASN A 327 -11.81 -28.57 -11.20
CA ASN A 327 -11.10 -27.34 -11.55
C ASN A 327 -10.23 -27.50 -12.81
N LEU A 328 -9.66 -28.68 -13.01
CA LEU A 328 -8.74 -28.95 -14.13
C LEU A 328 -8.83 -30.42 -14.52
N ASN A 329 -9.25 -30.70 -15.75
CA ASN A 329 -9.28 -32.07 -16.32
C ASN A 329 -8.03 -32.30 -17.16
N PHE A 330 -7.57 -33.54 -17.21
CA PHE A 330 -6.36 -33.92 -17.93
C PHE A 330 -6.43 -35.37 -18.44
N SER A 331 -5.71 -35.63 -19.51
CA SER A 331 -5.38 -36.97 -20.01
C SER A 331 -4.01 -37.43 -19.52
N ALA A 332 -3.73 -38.74 -19.58
CA ALA A 332 -2.42 -39.27 -19.24
C ALA A 332 -1.31 -38.60 -20.09
N GLY A 333 -0.18 -38.27 -19.45
CA GLY A 333 0.97 -37.60 -20.08
C GLY A 333 0.79 -36.10 -20.34
N GLN A 334 -0.40 -35.53 -20.13
CA GLN A 334 -0.68 -34.14 -20.46
C GLN A 334 -0.08 -33.17 -19.41
N THR A 335 0.47 -32.04 -19.86
CA THR A 335 0.74 -30.89 -18.99
C THR A 335 -0.24 -29.77 -19.32
N VAL A 336 -1.07 -29.39 -18.36
CA VAL A 336 -2.13 -28.38 -18.54
C VAL A 336 -2.24 -27.45 -17.33
N PRO A 337 -2.31 -26.12 -17.55
CA PRO A 337 -2.64 -25.16 -16.51
C PRO A 337 -4.12 -24.72 -16.54
N ASN A 338 -4.63 -24.24 -15.40
CA ASN A 338 -5.85 -23.45 -15.29
C ASN A 338 -5.75 -22.44 -14.13
N LEU A 339 -6.24 -21.22 -14.31
CA LEU A 339 -6.35 -20.23 -13.24
C LEU A 339 -7.55 -20.55 -12.37
N VAL A 340 -7.36 -20.63 -11.05
CA VAL A 340 -8.41 -21.01 -10.09
C VAL A 340 -8.53 -19.97 -8.98
N THR A 341 -9.77 -19.67 -8.59
CA THR A 341 -10.10 -18.90 -7.38
C THR A 341 -10.76 -19.83 -6.38
N VAL A 342 -10.18 -19.99 -5.19
CA VAL A 342 -10.60 -21.02 -4.23
C VAL A 342 -10.70 -20.42 -2.82
N PRO A 343 -11.76 -20.70 -2.03
CA PRO A 343 -11.80 -20.32 -0.63
C PRO A 343 -10.63 -20.93 0.16
N VAL A 344 -10.14 -20.22 1.17
CA VAL A 344 -9.06 -20.70 2.04
C VAL A 344 -9.64 -21.25 3.34
N GLY A 345 -9.13 -22.39 3.80
CA GLY A 345 -9.55 -23.01 5.06
C GLY A 345 -9.22 -22.14 6.28
N ALA A 346 -9.86 -22.42 7.42
CA ALA A 346 -9.58 -21.71 8.67
C ALA A 346 -8.12 -21.88 9.15
N ASP A 347 -7.45 -22.94 8.69
CA ASP A 347 -6.02 -23.22 8.88
C ASP A 347 -5.11 -22.49 7.88
N GLY A 348 -5.68 -21.68 6.98
CA GLY A 348 -4.93 -20.95 5.95
C GLY A 348 -4.53 -21.78 4.74
N LYS A 349 -5.07 -23.00 4.57
CA LYS A 349 -4.67 -23.94 3.52
C LYS A 349 -5.72 -24.12 2.42
N VAL A 350 -5.24 -24.56 1.27
CA VAL A 350 -6.04 -25.09 0.17
C VAL A 350 -5.70 -26.58 -0.02
N THR A 351 -6.71 -27.39 -0.31
CA THR A 351 -6.58 -28.82 -0.63
C THR A 351 -6.83 -29.07 -2.11
N LEU A 352 -5.96 -29.87 -2.74
CA LEU A 352 -6.09 -30.36 -4.11
C LEU A 352 -6.30 -31.87 -4.07
N PHE A 353 -7.42 -32.35 -4.60
CA PHE A 353 -7.76 -33.76 -4.71
C PHE A 353 -7.59 -34.25 -6.15
N ASN A 354 -6.81 -35.31 -6.35
CA ASN A 354 -6.64 -36.02 -7.62
C ASN A 354 -7.65 -37.17 -7.72
N SER A 355 -8.59 -37.09 -8.67
CA SER A 355 -9.60 -38.14 -8.87
C SER A 355 -9.17 -39.26 -9.82
N SER A 356 -8.00 -39.17 -10.43
CA SER A 356 -7.54 -40.19 -11.39
C SER A 356 -7.16 -41.50 -10.69
N SER A 357 -7.12 -42.59 -11.46
CA SER A 357 -6.62 -43.90 -11.03
C SER A 357 -5.09 -43.99 -10.97
N GLY A 358 -4.38 -42.89 -11.23
CA GLY A 358 -2.92 -42.82 -11.24
C GLY A 358 -2.40 -41.60 -10.48
N SER A 359 -1.07 -41.52 -10.32
CA SER A 359 -0.45 -40.35 -9.71
C SER A 359 -0.35 -39.17 -10.68
N SER A 360 -0.35 -37.95 -10.16
CA SER A 360 -0.09 -36.71 -10.92
C SER A 360 0.82 -35.76 -10.16
N GLN A 361 1.62 -34.97 -10.88
CA GLN A 361 2.36 -33.86 -10.29
C GLN A 361 1.55 -32.57 -10.38
N LEU A 362 1.49 -31.81 -9.29
CA LEU A 362 0.73 -30.57 -9.16
C LEU A 362 1.67 -29.41 -8.82
N ILE A 363 1.41 -28.28 -9.47
CA ILE A 363 2.08 -27.01 -9.22
C ILE A 363 1.00 -25.96 -8.96
N ALA A 364 1.20 -25.13 -7.92
CA ALA A 364 0.35 -23.99 -7.63
C ALA A 364 1.19 -22.71 -7.51
N ASP A 365 0.98 -21.78 -8.43
CA ASP A 365 1.61 -20.45 -8.42
C ASP A 365 0.56 -19.38 -8.06
N VAL A 366 0.67 -18.81 -6.86
CA VAL A 366 -0.27 -17.82 -6.30
C VAL A 366 0.00 -16.43 -6.86
N THR A 367 -1.04 -15.73 -7.30
CA THR A 367 -0.95 -14.39 -7.90
C THR A 367 -1.74 -13.32 -7.14
N GLY A 368 -2.52 -13.71 -6.14
CA GLY A 368 -3.20 -12.78 -5.23
C GLY A 368 -4.22 -13.45 -4.35
N TYR A 369 -4.88 -12.65 -3.50
CA TYR A 369 -5.88 -13.12 -2.55
C TYR A 369 -7.04 -12.15 -2.41
N TYR A 370 -8.15 -12.64 -1.88
CA TYR A 370 -9.30 -11.82 -1.50
C TYR A 370 -9.33 -11.63 0.01
N VAL A 371 -9.69 -10.42 0.42
CA VAL A 371 -9.64 -10.05 1.83
C VAL A 371 -10.80 -10.66 2.59
N THR A 372 -10.52 -11.10 3.82
CA THR A 372 -11.51 -11.69 4.70
C THR A 372 -12.53 -10.68 5.22
N GLY A 373 -13.66 -11.16 5.73
CA GLY A 373 -14.77 -10.35 6.24
C GLY A 373 -16.01 -10.40 5.33
N THR A 374 -17.03 -9.61 5.69
CA THR A 374 -18.29 -9.53 4.93
C THR A 374 -18.19 -8.43 3.88
N PRO A 375 -18.22 -8.75 2.58
CA PRO A 375 -18.17 -7.73 1.53
C PRO A 375 -19.41 -6.83 1.57
N ALA A 376 -19.21 -5.51 1.60
CA ALA A 376 -20.28 -4.51 1.62
C ALA A 376 -20.20 -3.51 0.45
N THR A 377 -19.08 -3.48 -0.27
CA THR A 377 -18.84 -2.55 -1.38
C THR A 377 -19.20 -3.22 -2.71
N ALA A 378 -19.89 -2.49 -3.59
CA ALA A 378 -20.21 -2.98 -4.94
C ALA A 378 -18.94 -3.44 -5.68
N GLY A 379 -19.03 -4.57 -6.38
CA GLY A 379 -17.89 -5.17 -7.08
C GLY A 379 -16.95 -6.03 -6.21
N SER A 380 -17.17 -6.08 -4.89
CA SER A 380 -16.38 -6.94 -4.00
C SER A 380 -16.74 -8.41 -4.18
N PHE A 381 -15.73 -9.27 -4.08
CA PHE A 381 -15.88 -10.72 -4.18
C PHE A 381 -16.33 -11.32 -2.87
N LYS A 382 -17.34 -12.19 -2.93
CA LYS A 382 -17.76 -13.05 -1.83
C LYS A 382 -17.44 -14.49 -2.20
N SER A 383 -16.54 -15.12 -1.46
CA SER A 383 -16.30 -16.56 -1.62
C SER A 383 -17.52 -17.34 -1.10
N LEU A 384 -17.86 -18.41 -1.81
CA LEU A 384 -18.94 -19.33 -1.46
C LEU A 384 -18.37 -20.75 -1.40
N SER A 385 -19.05 -21.65 -0.68
CA SER A 385 -18.81 -23.08 -0.82
C SER A 385 -19.07 -23.48 -2.27
N PRO A 386 -18.11 -24.12 -2.97
CA PRO A 386 -18.29 -24.45 -4.37
C PRO A 386 -19.50 -25.36 -4.59
N ALA A 387 -20.36 -24.99 -5.54
CA ALA A 387 -21.55 -25.73 -5.92
C ALA A 387 -21.63 -25.86 -7.44
N ARG A 388 -22.24 -26.96 -7.92
CA ARG A 388 -22.48 -27.19 -9.35
C ARG A 388 -23.84 -26.58 -9.72
N LEU A 389 -23.84 -25.60 -10.63
CA LEU A 389 -25.07 -24.94 -11.10
C LEU A 389 -25.72 -25.66 -12.29
N LEU A 390 -24.91 -26.32 -13.13
CA LEU A 390 -25.37 -27.06 -14.30
C LEU A 390 -24.54 -28.34 -14.49
N ASP A 391 -25.21 -29.44 -14.83
CA ASP A 391 -24.59 -30.70 -15.25
C ASP A 391 -25.31 -31.32 -16.44
N THR A 392 -24.82 -31.08 -17.65
CA THR A 392 -25.45 -31.59 -18.87
C THR A 392 -25.20 -33.07 -19.13
N ARG A 393 -24.43 -33.76 -18.26
CA ARG A 393 -24.29 -35.22 -18.30
C ARG A 393 -25.55 -35.94 -17.81
N ASN A 394 -26.29 -35.28 -16.92
CA ASN A 394 -27.55 -35.79 -16.34
C ASN A 394 -28.78 -35.21 -17.04
N SER A 395 -28.58 -34.43 -18.11
CA SER A 395 -29.62 -33.85 -18.95
C SER A 395 -29.22 -33.96 -20.43
N SER A 396 -29.76 -33.13 -21.30
CA SER A 396 -29.32 -33.08 -22.70
C SER A 396 -27.95 -32.42 -22.85
N ALA A 397 -27.08 -33.04 -23.65
CA ALA A 397 -25.83 -32.44 -24.08
C ALA A 397 -26.07 -31.17 -24.91
N VAL A 398 -25.15 -30.21 -24.84
CA VAL A 398 -25.25 -28.96 -25.61
C VAL A 398 -24.85 -29.24 -27.06
N GLY A 399 -25.75 -28.99 -28.00
CA GLY A 399 -25.51 -29.16 -29.44
C GLY A 399 -24.52 -28.13 -30.01
N ALA A 400 -23.95 -28.45 -31.18
CA ALA A 400 -23.12 -27.50 -31.91
C ALA A 400 -23.91 -26.22 -32.22
N ASN A 401 -23.27 -25.06 -32.10
CA ASN A 401 -23.87 -23.74 -32.32
C ASN A 401 -25.16 -23.49 -31.51
N SER A 402 -25.35 -24.22 -30.40
CA SER A 402 -26.50 -24.10 -29.51
C SER A 402 -26.09 -23.55 -28.15
N ALA A 403 -27.06 -23.03 -27.40
CA ALA A 403 -26.85 -22.51 -26.05
C ALA A 403 -27.81 -23.17 -25.06
N VAL A 404 -27.38 -23.25 -23.79
CA VAL A 404 -28.22 -23.63 -22.65
C VAL A 404 -28.22 -22.48 -21.65
N SER A 405 -29.39 -22.12 -21.13
CA SER A 405 -29.54 -21.11 -20.07
C SER A 405 -29.93 -21.78 -18.76
N PHE A 406 -29.44 -21.24 -17.65
CA PHE A 406 -29.76 -21.69 -16.29
C PHE A 406 -29.71 -20.51 -15.32
N GLN A 407 -30.45 -20.61 -14.22
CA GLN A 407 -30.50 -19.55 -13.21
C GLN A 407 -29.20 -19.51 -12.40
N VAL A 408 -28.63 -18.31 -12.26
CA VAL A 408 -27.41 -18.08 -11.46
C VAL A 408 -27.73 -17.25 -10.22
N ALA A 409 -28.29 -16.05 -10.39
CA ALA A 409 -28.63 -15.17 -9.27
C ALA A 409 -29.71 -15.82 -8.39
N GLY A 410 -29.54 -15.79 -7.07
CA GLY A 410 -30.48 -16.40 -6.12
C GLY A 410 -30.32 -17.91 -5.92
N ALA A 411 -29.43 -18.60 -6.66
CA ALA A 411 -29.21 -20.05 -6.53
C ALA A 411 -28.00 -20.37 -5.63
N ASN A 412 -28.04 -21.47 -4.88
CA ASN A 412 -26.89 -22.02 -4.13
C ASN A 412 -26.10 -21.00 -3.28
N GLY A 413 -26.80 -20.06 -2.62
CA GLY A 413 -26.18 -19.03 -1.78
C GLY A 413 -25.66 -17.79 -2.53
N ILE A 414 -25.86 -17.72 -3.84
CA ILE A 414 -25.59 -16.55 -4.67
C ILE A 414 -26.72 -15.51 -4.43
N PRO A 415 -26.41 -14.26 -4.05
CA PRO A 415 -27.43 -13.23 -3.89
C PRO A 415 -28.22 -12.97 -5.19
N ALA A 416 -29.51 -12.66 -5.07
CA ALA A 416 -30.32 -12.27 -6.24
C ALA A 416 -29.83 -10.96 -6.89
N SER A 417 -29.16 -10.10 -6.11
CA SER A 417 -28.57 -8.83 -6.55
C SER A 417 -27.13 -8.94 -7.06
N VAL A 418 -26.61 -10.17 -7.27
CA VAL A 418 -25.23 -10.34 -7.72
C VAL A 418 -25.02 -9.72 -9.12
N ALA A 419 -23.95 -8.95 -9.29
CA ALA A 419 -23.63 -8.33 -10.58
C ALA A 419 -22.91 -9.31 -11.54
N ALA A 420 -22.08 -10.20 -11.00
CA ALA A 420 -21.32 -11.19 -11.77
C ALA A 420 -20.93 -12.38 -10.88
N VAL A 421 -20.59 -13.51 -11.50
CA VAL A 421 -20.10 -14.71 -10.81
C VAL A 421 -18.78 -15.18 -11.41
N VAL A 422 -17.94 -15.78 -10.55
CA VAL A 422 -16.76 -16.55 -10.98
C VAL A 422 -17.16 -18.02 -10.92
N PHE A 423 -17.10 -18.73 -12.05
CA PHE A 423 -17.38 -20.16 -12.11
C PHE A 423 -16.37 -20.88 -13.00
N ASN A 424 -16.15 -22.15 -12.71
CA ASN A 424 -15.38 -23.03 -13.58
C ASN A 424 -16.29 -23.59 -14.68
N LEU A 425 -15.80 -23.57 -15.92
CA LEU A 425 -16.39 -24.28 -17.04
C LEU A 425 -15.64 -25.58 -17.26
N THR A 426 -16.37 -26.65 -17.56
CA THR A 426 -15.79 -27.96 -17.86
C THR A 426 -16.57 -28.57 -19.02
N VAL A 427 -15.84 -28.95 -20.06
CA VAL A 427 -16.34 -29.76 -21.17
C VAL A 427 -15.74 -31.16 -21.05
N THR A 428 -16.56 -32.17 -21.28
CA THR A 428 -16.18 -33.59 -21.28
C THR A 428 -17.00 -34.33 -22.33
N GLN A 429 -16.45 -35.43 -22.87
CA GLN A 429 -17.08 -36.24 -23.92
C GLN A 429 -17.39 -35.41 -25.17
N ALA A 430 -16.47 -34.51 -25.52
CA ALA A 430 -16.64 -33.67 -26.70
C ALA A 430 -16.49 -34.53 -27.96
N LYS A 431 -17.49 -34.49 -28.85
CA LYS A 431 -17.48 -35.27 -30.10
C LYS A 431 -16.65 -34.62 -31.20
N SER A 432 -16.27 -33.35 -31.04
CA SER A 432 -15.51 -32.56 -32.02
C SER A 432 -14.76 -31.44 -31.29
N LEU A 433 -13.74 -30.89 -31.95
CA LEU A 433 -13.05 -29.70 -31.45
C LEU A 433 -14.00 -28.50 -31.43
N GLY A 434 -13.81 -27.60 -30.47
CA GLY A 434 -14.65 -26.41 -30.35
C GLY A 434 -14.32 -25.55 -29.16
N PHE A 435 -15.23 -24.63 -28.85
CA PHE A 435 -15.12 -23.76 -27.69
C PHE A 435 -16.49 -23.45 -27.08
N VAL A 436 -16.48 -23.11 -25.79
CA VAL A 436 -17.64 -22.57 -25.07
C VAL A 436 -17.39 -21.10 -24.79
N THR A 437 -18.43 -20.29 -25.01
CA THR A 437 -18.53 -18.90 -24.53
C THR A 437 -19.68 -18.83 -23.53
N ALA A 438 -19.43 -18.27 -22.35
CA ALA A 438 -20.44 -18.00 -21.34
C ALA A 438 -20.78 -16.51 -21.33
N TYR A 439 -22.07 -16.19 -21.31
CA TYR A 439 -22.59 -14.83 -21.35
C TYR A 439 -23.99 -14.78 -20.74
N ALA A 440 -24.46 -13.60 -20.35
CA ALA A 440 -25.79 -13.43 -19.78
C ALA A 440 -26.88 -13.80 -20.80
N SER A 441 -27.90 -14.55 -20.36
CA SER A 441 -29.01 -14.92 -21.24
C SER A 441 -29.73 -13.67 -21.75
N GLY A 442 -30.07 -13.65 -23.05
CA GLY A 442 -30.64 -12.48 -23.72
C GLY A 442 -29.64 -11.40 -24.13
N ALA A 443 -28.37 -11.49 -23.73
CA ALA A 443 -27.32 -10.58 -24.22
C ALA A 443 -26.77 -11.01 -25.59
N ALA A 444 -26.15 -10.07 -26.30
CA ALA A 444 -25.40 -10.37 -27.52
C ALA A 444 -24.24 -11.33 -27.21
N ARG A 445 -24.06 -12.36 -28.06
CA ARG A 445 -22.99 -13.34 -27.92
C ARG A 445 -21.62 -12.64 -28.07
N PRO A 446 -20.70 -12.76 -27.09
CA PRO A 446 -19.36 -12.23 -27.20
C PRO A 446 -18.53 -12.91 -28.31
N ASN A 447 -17.54 -12.20 -28.85
CA ASN A 447 -16.58 -12.72 -29.83
C ASN A 447 -15.36 -13.42 -29.20
N ALA A 448 -15.36 -13.63 -27.88
CA ALA A 448 -14.30 -14.31 -27.14
C ALA A 448 -14.75 -15.71 -26.69
N SER A 449 -13.83 -16.66 -26.63
CA SER A 449 -14.04 -17.97 -25.99
C SER A 449 -13.64 -17.94 -24.52
N ASN A 450 -14.35 -18.71 -23.69
CA ASN A 450 -13.98 -18.92 -22.28
C ASN A 450 -13.21 -20.23 -22.09
N LEU A 451 -13.55 -21.27 -22.85
CA LEU A 451 -12.88 -22.57 -22.80
C LEU A 451 -12.82 -23.19 -24.20
N ASN A 452 -11.61 -23.49 -24.67
CA ASN A 452 -11.38 -24.26 -25.90
C ASN A 452 -11.14 -25.73 -25.53
N PHE A 453 -11.64 -26.66 -26.35
CA PHE A 453 -11.54 -28.09 -26.10
C PHE A 453 -11.34 -28.88 -27.40
N SER A 454 -10.67 -30.03 -27.29
CA SER A 454 -10.56 -31.03 -28.36
C SER A 454 -11.65 -32.08 -28.21
N ALA A 455 -11.83 -32.91 -29.25
CA ALA A 455 -12.61 -34.14 -29.11
C ALA A 455 -11.93 -35.06 -28.05
N GLY A 456 -12.73 -35.73 -27.22
CA GLY A 456 -12.23 -36.55 -26.11
C GLY A 456 -13.25 -36.84 -25.03
#